data_AF-A0A679JX58-F1
#
_entry.id   AF-A0A679JX58-F1
#
_cell.length_a   1.000
_cell.length_b   1.000
_cell.length_c   1.000
_cell.angle_alpha   90.00
_cell.angle_beta   90.00
_cell.angle_gamma   90.00
#
_symmetry.space_group_name_H-M   'P 1'
#
loop_
_entity.id
_entity.type
_entity.pdbx_description
1 polymer ?
#
loop_
_entity_poly.entity_id
_entity_poly.type
_entity_poly.pdbx_seq_one_letter_code
_entity_poly.pdbx_strand_id
1 'polypeptide(L)'
;MSVGKTEASPSHANAVLHACRKHAVANEWTAVIDKTEDRALQILQPQLVMQRLYAALMLKEEVLVAQVTERVLEPDISVGVKLAAVKELALREHAEKGARILISDPGAQSSPKFGKAARHVFKHLQDPILKKQLKDCVSTFRGGGDLIKTDKTPFKFRQQPKNEIWGTVALTASPTTPSRHAELLAADAAKFRESAEVGRQPLVREYQNVFTEPSGQIWTEKGELIIPRGIPMATLDRASVETISIGFAGNRGSRGIYHWIADYLPRLAWIPDSDILEDESFKILLNGKNPGFEQVTLDILGFGEAAKKLTGPVFVERLLLAPVTFKGMVGWKHLDPVYETLGEEASRMAAEHGIALPERLYITRRDADRRVLTNEAEIETLARERGFEIQEFSSIPLWHQIALARHASVIMAPHGAGLSHIVFSRPGTMILELLPIKDGSYALRFNYARLSIAKGHDYRAWLEEQQILVNSWTIDLDSFAPFLDSALHKAE
;
A
#
# COMPACT_ATOMS: atom_id res chain seq x y z
N MET A 1 -10.09 6.95 -49.49
CA MET A 1 -9.57 7.59 -48.27
C MET A 1 -9.32 6.48 -47.26
N SER A 2 -8.06 6.11 -47.05
CA SER A 2 -7.65 5.08 -46.09
C SER A 2 -7.55 5.74 -44.72
N VAL A 3 -8.46 5.41 -43.80
CA VAL A 3 -8.32 5.77 -42.38
C VAL A 3 -7.22 4.89 -41.82
N GLY A 4 -6.06 5.48 -41.50
CA GLY A 4 -4.91 4.76 -40.96
C GLY A 4 -5.31 4.02 -39.69
N LYS A 5 -5.19 2.70 -39.69
CA LYS A 5 -5.23 1.90 -38.45
C LYS A 5 -4.03 2.35 -37.61
N THR A 6 -4.30 2.99 -36.48
CA THR A 6 -3.29 3.28 -35.47
C THR A 6 -2.61 1.97 -35.08
N GLU A 7 -1.31 1.85 -35.34
CA GLU A 7 -0.57 0.64 -34.97
C GLU A 7 -0.69 0.37 -33.46
N ALA A 8 -0.85 -0.91 -33.10
CA ALA A 8 -0.95 -1.33 -31.72
C ALA A 8 0.38 -1.06 -31.00
N SER A 9 0.35 -0.14 -30.03
CA SER A 9 1.51 0.22 -29.20
C SER A 9 1.14 0.20 -27.72
N PRO A 10 2.11 0.02 -26.79
CA PRO A 10 1.83 0.07 -25.35
C PRO A 10 1.15 1.37 -24.91
N SER A 11 1.53 2.50 -25.50
CA SER A 11 0.92 3.81 -25.24
C SER A 11 -0.55 3.82 -25.66
N HIS A 12 -0.84 3.33 -26.87
CA HIS A 12 -2.21 3.22 -27.38
C HIS A 12 -3.06 2.28 -26.51
N ALA A 13 -2.55 1.11 -26.14
CA ALA A 13 -3.26 0.15 -25.30
C ALA A 13 -3.59 0.73 -23.90
N ASN A 14 -2.68 1.54 -23.33
CA ASN A 14 -2.94 2.26 -22.08
C ASN A 14 -3.99 3.37 -22.22
N ALA A 15 -3.97 4.12 -23.33
CA ALA A 15 -4.99 5.13 -23.61
C ALA A 15 -6.38 4.49 -23.77
N VAL A 16 -6.47 3.36 -24.47
CA VAL A 16 -7.71 2.57 -24.59
C VAL A 16 -8.18 2.09 -23.23
N LEU A 17 -7.30 1.56 -22.39
CA LEU A 17 -7.66 1.13 -21.03
C LEU A 17 -8.22 2.27 -20.19
N HIS A 18 -7.63 3.46 -20.29
CA HIS A 18 -8.12 4.65 -19.60
C HIS A 18 -9.52 5.06 -20.10
N ALA A 19 -9.74 5.06 -21.42
CA ALA A 19 -11.05 5.31 -22.01
C ALA A 19 -12.09 4.28 -21.55
N CYS A 20 -11.77 2.99 -21.54
CA CYS A 20 -12.65 1.94 -21.04
C CYS A 20 -13.06 2.18 -19.58
N ARG A 21 -12.15 2.61 -18.71
CA ARG A 21 -12.48 2.94 -17.31
C ARG A 21 -13.44 4.12 -17.20
N LYS A 22 -13.29 5.14 -18.05
CA LYS A 22 -14.21 6.28 -18.10
C LYS A 22 -15.62 5.85 -18.51
N HIS A 23 -15.73 5.05 -19.58
CA HIS A 23 -17.00 4.48 -20.03
C HIS A 23 -17.63 3.56 -18.98
N ALA A 24 -16.83 2.72 -18.30
CA ALA A 24 -17.30 1.85 -17.23
C ALA A 24 -17.92 2.64 -16.06
N VAL A 25 -17.31 3.76 -15.65
CA VAL A 25 -17.87 4.64 -14.60
C VAL A 25 -19.20 5.26 -15.03
N ALA A 26 -19.34 5.57 -16.32
CA ALA A 26 -20.58 6.09 -16.90
C ALA A 26 -21.63 5.00 -17.20
N ASN A 27 -21.37 3.72 -16.89
CA ASN A 27 -22.20 2.57 -17.26
C ASN A 27 -22.38 2.37 -18.78
N GLU A 28 -21.45 2.87 -19.59
CA GLU A 28 -21.46 2.77 -21.06
C GLU A 28 -20.77 1.47 -21.52
N TRP A 29 -21.34 0.32 -21.15
CA TRP A 29 -20.69 -0.99 -21.31
C TRP A 29 -20.45 -1.40 -22.76
N THR A 30 -21.34 -1.02 -23.69
CA THR A 30 -21.14 -1.29 -25.13
C THR A 30 -19.88 -0.59 -25.65
N ALA A 31 -19.63 0.65 -25.23
CA ALA A 31 -18.42 1.37 -25.60
C ALA A 31 -17.14 0.71 -25.04
N VAL A 32 -17.23 0.07 -23.87
CA VAL A 32 -16.13 -0.73 -23.31
C VAL A 32 -15.87 -1.97 -24.17
N ILE A 33 -16.92 -2.65 -24.64
CA ILE A 33 -16.79 -3.79 -25.54
C ILE A 33 -16.10 -3.35 -26.84
N ASP A 34 -16.59 -2.34 -27.52
CA ASP A 34 -16.04 -1.91 -28.82
C ASP A 34 -14.56 -1.56 -28.73
N LYS A 35 -14.17 -0.85 -27.66
CA LYS A 35 -12.79 -0.43 -27.42
C LYS A 35 -11.84 -1.57 -27.06
N THR A 36 -12.36 -2.69 -26.58
CA THR A 36 -11.55 -3.82 -26.12
C THR A 36 -11.48 -4.95 -27.13
N GLU A 37 -12.03 -4.79 -28.33
CA GLU A 37 -12.08 -5.86 -29.34
C GLU A 37 -10.69 -6.21 -29.90
N ASP A 38 -9.80 -5.22 -30.02
CA ASP A 38 -8.47 -5.42 -30.62
C ASP A 38 -7.56 -6.31 -29.76
N ARG A 39 -7.28 -7.51 -30.28
CA ARG A 39 -6.41 -8.50 -29.65
C ARG A 39 -4.96 -8.03 -29.50
N ALA A 40 -4.43 -7.25 -30.44
CA ALA A 40 -3.06 -6.75 -30.34
C ALA A 40 -2.92 -5.80 -29.15
N LEU A 41 -3.95 -4.97 -28.89
CA LEU A 41 -3.98 -4.14 -27.69
C LEU A 41 -4.15 -4.95 -26.41
N GLN A 42 -4.95 -6.02 -26.43
CA GLN A 42 -5.08 -6.92 -25.27
C GLN A 42 -3.76 -7.61 -24.90
N ILE A 43 -2.93 -7.97 -25.89
CA ILE A 43 -1.59 -8.55 -25.65
C ILE A 43 -0.70 -7.52 -24.95
N LEU A 44 -0.69 -6.29 -25.45
CA LEU A 44 0.12 -5.20 -24.89
C LEU A 44 -0.40 -4.72 -23.53
N GLN A 45 -1.70 -4.86 -23.26
CA GLN A 45 -2.35 -4.49 -22.02
C GLN A 45 -3.41 -5.54 -21.61
N PRO A 46 -3.01 -6.61 -20.89
CA PRO A 46 -3.92 -7.70 -20.50
C PRO A 46 -5.12 -7.26 -19.62
N GLN A 47 -5.07 -6.09 -19.00
CA GLN A 47 -6.23 -5.54 -18.27
C GLN A 47 -7.42 -5.22 -19.18
N LEU A 48 -7.21 -5.04 -20.49
CA LEU A 48 -8.29 -4.85 -21.45
C LEU A 48 -9.19 -6.08 -21.56
N VAL A 49 -8.62 -7.29 -21.41
CA VAL A 49 -9.39 -8.54 -21.34
C VAL A 49 -10.35 -8.52 -20.14
N MET A 50 -9.88 -8.00 -18.99
CA MET A 50 -10.72 -7.86 -17.80
C MET A 50 -11.82 -6.82 -17.99
N GLN A 51 -11.54 -5.68 -18.63
CA GLN A 51 -12.56 -4.68 -18.94
C GLN A 51 -13.64 -5.26 -19.86
N ARG A 52 -13.23 -6.00 -20.89
CA ARG A 52 -14.15 -6.69 -21.81
C ARG A 52 -15.02 -7.71 -21.09
N LEU A 53 -14.41 -8.57 -20.27
CA LEU A 53 -15.13 -9.56 -19.47
C LEU A 53 -16.16 -8.88 -18.56
N TYR A 54 -15.75 -7.82 -17.86
CA TYR A 54 -16.64 -7.09 -16.96
C TYR A 54 -17.84 -6.49 -17.70
N ALA A 55 -17.60 -5.82 -18.83
CA ALA A 55 -18.67 -5.24 -19.65
C ALA A 55 -19.65 -6.30 -20.18
N ALA A 56 -19.12 -7.44 -20.67
CA ALA A 56 -19.95 -8.56 -21.11
C ALA A 56 -20.85 -9.11 -19.98
N LEU A 57 -20.29 -9.23 -18.77
CA LEU A 57 -21.04 -9.66 -17.59
C LEU A 57 -22.12 -8.65 -17.17
N MET A 58 -21.81 -7.35 -17.23
CA MET A 58 -22.78 -6.30 -16.89
C MET A 58 -23.96 -6.24 -17.88
N LEU A 59 -23.69 -6.53 -19.15
CA LEU A 59 -24.71 -6.60 -20.20
C LEU A 59 -25.41 -7.96 -20.28
N LYS A 60 -24.93 -8.97 -19.54
CA LYS A 60 -25.41 -10.37 -19.60
C LYS A 60 -25.29 -10.98 -21.01
N GLU A 61 -24.24 -10.60 -21.73
CA GLU A 61 -23.93 -11.09 -23.09
C GLU A 61 -23.22 -12.45 -23.02
N GLU A 62 -23.99 -13.54 -22.85
CA GLU A 62 -23.44 -14.89 -22.61
C GLU A 62 -22.43 -15.38 -23.67
N VAL A 63 -22.70 -15.06 -24.94
CA VAL A 63 -21.80 -15.43 -26.05
C VAL A 63 -20.46 -14.75 -25.87
N LEU A 64 -20.47 -13.46 -25.53
CA LEU A 64 -19.25 -12.69 -25.33
C LEU A 64 -18.52 -13.13 -24.05
N VAL A 65 -19.25 -13.43 -22.97
CA VAL A 65 -18.67 -14.00 -21.75
C VAL A 65 -17.92 -15.29 -22.07
N ALA A 66 -18.50 -16.19 -22.88
CA ALA A 66 -17.84 -17.40 -23.31
C ALA A 66 -16.57 -17.12 -24.15
N GLN A 67 -16.66 -16.24 -25.15
CA GLN A 67 -15.51 -15.85 -25.98
C GLN A 67 -14.36 -15.27 -25.16
N VAL A 68 -14.66 -14.38 -24.21
CA VAL A 68 -13.63 -13.77 -23.36
C VAL A 68 -13.06 -14.80 -22.36
N THR A 69 -13.87 -15.75 -21.89
CA THR A 69 -13.39 -16.84 -21.04
C THR A 69 -12.36 -17.71 -21.77
N GLU A 70 -12.62 -18.06 -23.04
CA GLU A 70 -11.64 -18.79 -23.86
C GLU A 70 -10.36 -17.95 -24.07
N ARG A 71 -10.49 -16.65 -24.33
CA ARG A 71 -9.33 -15.75 -24.42
C ARG A 71 -8.50 -15.74 -23.15
N VAL A 72 -9.14 -15.79 -21.97
CA VAL A 72 -8.45 -15.81 -20.67
C VAL A 72 -7.57 -17.06 -20.50
N LEU A 73 -7.92 -18.20 -21.11
CA LEU A 73 -7.14 -19.44 -21.03
C LEU A 73 -5.84 -19.39 -21.83
N GLU A 74 -5.69 -18.43 -22.75
CA GLU A 74 -4.54 -18.40 -23.65
C GLU A 74 -3.21 -18.19 -22.90
N PRO A 75 -2.08 -18.72 -23.42
CA PRO A 75 -0.79 -18.71 -22.71
C PRO A 75 -0.21 -17.32 -22.44
N ASP A 76 -0.52 -16.33 -23.28
CA ASP A 76 -0.04 -14.95 -23.16
C ASP A 76 -0.79 -14.15 -22.07
N ILE A 77 -1.91 -14.67 -21.56
CA ILE A 77 -2.61 -14.06 -20.42
C ILE A 77 -1.91 -14.43 -19.11
N SER A 78 -1.48 -13.41 -18.38
CA SER A 78 -0.84 -13.60 -17.07
C SER A 78 -1.76 -14.33 -16.08
N VAL A 79 -1.16 -15.17 -15.23
CA VAL A 79 -1.88 -15.87 -14.13
C VAL A 79 -2.67 -14.89 -13.25
N GLY A 80 -2.16 -13.68 -13.04
CA GLY A 80 -2.86 -12.64 -12.27
C GLY A 80 -4.21 -12.24 -12.89
N VAL A 81 -4.26 -12.10 -14.22
CA VAL A 81 -5.50 -11.81 -14.96
C VAL A 81 -6.43 -13.01 -14.96
N LYS A 82 -5.90 -14.22 -15.16
CA LYS A 82 -6.68 -15.47 -15.09
C LYS A 82 -7.42 -15.60 -13.76
N LEU A 83 -6.72 -15.42 -12.65
CA LEU A 83 -7.31 -15.51 -11.31
C LEU A 83 -8.28 -14.36 -10.99
N ALA A 84 -8.08 -13.17 -11.59
CA ALA A 84 -9.03 -12.07 -11.49
C ALA A 84 -10.33 -12.39 -12.25
N ALA A 85 -10.23 -12.93 -13.47
CA ALA A 85 -11.38 -13.38 -14.26
C ALA A 85 -12.20 -14.45 -13.54
N VAL A 86 -11.52 -15.46 -12.96
CA VAL A 86 -12.18 -16.51 -12.15
C VAL A 86 -13.04 -15.91 -11.03
N LYS A 87 -12.52 -14.90 -10.33
CA LYS A 87 -13.25 -14.23 -9.26
C LYS A 87 -14.51 -13.52 -9.80
N GLU A 88 -14.38 -12.76 -10.89
CA GLU A 88 -15.51 -12.01 -11.45
C GLU A 88 -16.59 -12.93 -12.03
N LEU A 89 -16.19 -14.03 -12.69
CA LEU A 89 -17.09 -15.08 -13.17
C LEU A 89 -17.85 -15.76 -12.01
N ALA A 90 -17.13 -16.15 -10.95
CA ALA A 90 -17.75 -16.80 -9.80
C ALA A 90 -18.77 -15.90 -9.08
N LEU A 91 -18.49 -14.59 -8.98
CA LEU A 91 -19.38 -13.62 -8.34
C LEU A 91 -20.64 -13.30 -9.15
N ARG A 92 -20.68 -13.62 -10.44
CA ARG A 92 -21.76 -13.30 -11.38
C ARG A 92 -22.31 -14.54 -12.06
N GLU A 93 -22.56 -15.57 -11.27
CA GLU A 93 -23.33 -16.77 -11.70
C GLU A 93 -22.68 -17.56 -12.85
N HIS A 94 -21.34 -17.50 -12.99
CA HIS A 94 -20.58 -18.31 -13.94
C HIS A 94 -19.46 -19.09 -13.27
N ALA A 95 -19.77 -19.73 -12.14
CA ALA A 95 -18.82 -20.50 -11.36
C ALA A 95 -18.20 -21.65 -12.16
N GLU A 96 -18.95 -22.27 -13.08
CA GLU A 96 -18.51 -23.35 -13.95
C GLU A 96 -17.40 -22.88 -14.91
N LYS A 97 -17.54 -21.68 -15.48
CA LYS A 97 -16.52 -21.05 -16.34
C LYS A 97 -15.25 -20.76 -15.52
N GLY A 98 -15.41 -20.24 -14.30
CA GLY A 98 -14.29 -20.03 -13.37
C GLY A 98 -13.60 -21.33 -12.93
N ALA A 99 -14.36 -22.41 -12.72
CA ALA A 99 -13.82 -23.72 -12.36
C ALA A 99 -12.94 -24.29 -13.48
N ARG A 100 -13.39 -24.19 -14.73
CA ARG A 100 -12.64 -24.67 -15.91
C ARG A 100 -11.28 -23.96 -16.03
N ILE A 101 -11.22 -22.64 -15.80
CA ILE A 101 -9.94 -21.92 -15.79
C ILE A 101 -8.98 -22.50 -14.74
N LEU A 102 -9.47 -22.73 -13.51
CA LEU A 102 -8.64 -23.27 -12.43
C LEU A 102 -8.18 -24.72 -12.68
N ILE A 103 -9.03 -25.54 -13.30
CA ILE A 103 -8.73 -26.95 -13.60
C ILE A 103 -7.75 -27.08 -14.77
N SER A 104 -7.85 -26.20 -15.77
CA SER A 104 -7.09 -26.34 -17.02
C SER A 104 -5.76 -25.58 -17.04
N ASP A 105 -5.49 -24.69 -16.08
CA ASP A 105 -4.29 -23.84 -16.10
C ASP A 105 -3.28 -24.20 -14.96
N PRO A 106 -2.15 -24.86 -15.29
CA PRO A 106 -1.12 -25.20 -14.30
C PRO A 106 -0.47 -23.98 -13.62
N GLY A 107 -0.39 -22.84 -14.33
CA GLY A 107 0.12 -21.58 -13.77
C GLY A 107 -0.79 -21.02 -12.68
N ALA A 108 -2.10 -21.13 -12.86
CA ALA A 108 -3.11 -20.80 -11.87
C ALA A 108 -3.03 -21.74 -10.68
N GLN A 109 -2.88 -23.06 -10.90
CA GLN A 109 -2.78 -24.08 -9.84
C GLN A 109 -1.53 -23.90 -8.96
N SER A 110 -0.41 -23.48 -9.55
CA SER A 110 0.82 -23.18 -8.80
C SER A 110 0.81 -21.81 -8.12
N SER A 111 -0.20 -20.98 -8.37
CA SER A 111 -0.30 -19.65 -7.78
C SER A 111 -0.67 -19.72 -6.29
N PRO A 112 -0.02 -18.92 -5.41
CA PRO A 112 -0.46 -18.77 -4.02
C PRO A 112 -1.91 -18.26 -3.88
N LYS A 113 -2.43 -17.60 -4.93
CA LYS A 113 -3.81 -17.10 -4.98
C LYS A 113 -4.83 -18.17 -5.41
N PHE A 114 -4.38 -19.36 -5.85
CA PHE A 114 -5.24 -20.46 -6.30
C PHE A 114 -6.31 -20.82 -5.27
N GLY A 115 -5.89 -21.13 -4.04
CA GLY A 115 -6.82 -21.53 -2.98
C GLY A 115 -7.88 -20.46 -2.66
N LYS A 116 -7.55 -19.17 -2.82
CA LYS A 116 -8.54 -18.08 -2.68
C LYS A 116 -9.50 -18.05 -3.86
N ALA A 117 -9.02 -18.19 -5.09
CA ALA A 117 -9.86 -18.24 -6.28
C ALA A 117 -10.80 -19.46 -6.26
N ALA A 118 -10.29 -20.65 -5.91
CA ALA A 118 -11.08 -21.86 -5.75
C ALA A 118 -12.19 -21.71 -4.71
N ARG A 119 -11.93 -21.05 -3.58
CA ARG A 119 -12.96 -20.72 -2.57
C ARG A 119 -14.09 -19.87 -3.12
N HIS A 120 -13.81 -18.90 -4.00
CA HIS A 120 -14.87 -18.11 -4.63
C HIS A 120 -15.73 -18.96 -5.56
N VAL A 121 -15.12 -19.85 -6.34
CA VAL A 121 -15.82 -20.77 -7.25
C VAL A 121 -16.70 -21.76 -6.46
N PHE A 122 -16.16 -22.41 -5.42
CA PHE A 122 -16.91 -23.42 -4.64
C PHE A 122 -18.20 -22.91 -4.01
N LYS A 123 -18.29 -21.61 -3.71
CA LYS A 123 -19.51 -21.00 -3.14
C LYS A 123 -20.71 -21.07 -4.10
N HIS A 124 -20.45 -21.08 -5.39
CA HIS A 124 -21.47 -20.93 -6.43
C HIS A 124 -21.52 -22.13 -7.41
N LEU A 125 -20.49 -22.97 -7.43
CA LEU A 125 -20.37 -24.12 -8.34
C LEU A 125 -21.36 -25.24 -8.00
N GLN A 126 -22.26 -25.54 -8.95
CA GLN A 126 -23.28 -26.59 -8.81
C GLN A 126 -22.90 -27.89 -9.53
N ASP A 127 -22.15 -27.80 -10.63
CA ASP A 127 -21.75 -28.97 -11.41
C ASP A 127 -20.93 -29.98 -10.58
N PRO A 128 -21.42 -31.21 -10.35
CA PRO A 128 -20.75 -32.19 -9.50
C PRO A 128 -19.43 -32.72 -10.08
N ILE A 129 -19.30 -32.76 -11.41
CA ILE A 129 -18.09 -33.23 -12.10
C ILE A 129 -16.99 -32.18 -11.94
N LEU A 130 -17.29 -30.93 -12.29
CA LEU A 130 -16.34 -29.81 -12.12
C LEU A 130 -15.97 -29.63 -10.65
N LYS A 131 -16.93 -29.82 -9.73
CA LYS A 131 -16.68 -29.74 -8.29
C LYS A 131 -15.72 -30.84 -7.80
N LYS A 132 -15.81 -32.05 -8.34
CA LYS A 132 -14.86 -33.13 -8.05
C LYS A 132 -13.47 -32.82 -8.62
N GLN A 133 -13.38 -32.44 -9.89
CA GLN A 133 -12.11 -32.09 -10.54
C GLN A 133 -11.39 -30.93 -9.85
N LEU A 134 -12.13 -29.89 -9.47
CA LEU A 134 -11.56 -28.76 -8.73
C LEU A 134 -11.10 -29.17 -7.33
N LYS A 135 -11.83 -30.08 -6.65
CA LYS A 135 -11.38 -30.66 -5.37
C LYS A 135 -10.08 -31.44 -5.53
N ASP A 136 -9.92 -32.19 -6.62
CA ASP A 136 -8.68 -32.93 -6.91
C ASP A 136 -7.51 -31.96 -7.16
N CYS A 137 -7.73 -30.84 -7.85
CA CYS A 137 -6.73 -29.79 -8.00
C CYS A 137 -6.38 -29.12 -6.65
N VAL A 138 -7.37 -28.96 -5.76
CA VAL A 138 -7.17 -28.39 -4.42
C VAL A 138 -6.48 -29.37 -3.47
N SER A 139 -6.64 -30.68 -3.65
CA SER A 139 -5.97 -31.69 -2.82
C SER A 139 -4.50 -31.85 -3.19
N THR A 140 -4.14 -31.62 -4.45
CA THR A 140 -2.74 -31.56 -4.90
C THR A 140 -2.11 -30.18 -4.67
N PHE A 141 -2.92 -29.13 -4.55
CA PHE A 141 -2.46 -27.81 -4.15
C PHE A 141 -1.83 -27.89 -2.76
N ARG A 142 -0.51 -27.69 -2.73
CA ARG A 142 0.30 -27.61 -1.50
C ARG A 142 0.13 -26.25 -0.82
N GLY A 143 -1.13 -25.89 -0.57
CA GLY A 143 -1.65 -24.73 0.14
C GLY A 143 -0.64 -23.66 0.56
N GLY A 144 -0.60 -22.54 -0.14
CA GLY A 144 0.04 -21.31 0.35
C GLY A 144 -0.95 -20.33 0.99
N GLY A 145 -0.46 -19.33 1.71
CA GLY A 145 -1.25 -18.20 2.21
C GLY A 145 -2.21 -18.56 3.35
N ASP A 146 -3.48 -18.15 3.21
CA ASP A 146 -4.49 -18.24 4.28
C ASP A 146 -4.80 -19.68 4.77
N LEU A 147 -4.39 -20.71 4.02
CA LEU A 147 -4.60 -22.11 4.37
C LEU A 147 -3.61 -22.60 5.44
N ILE A 148 -2.42 -21.99 5.50
CA ILE A 148 -1.43 -22.26 6.54
C ILE A 148 -1.84 -21.43 7.75
N LYS A 149 -2.40 -22.11 8.75
CA LYS A 149 -2.83 -21.49 9.99
C LYS A 149 -1.62 -21.07 10.82
N THR A 150 -1.78 -19.96 11.53
CA THR A 150 -0.82 -19.48 12.51
C THR A 150 -1.13 -20.03 13.88
N ASP A 151 -0.10 -20.24 14.68
CA ASP A 151 -0.26 -20.61 16.07
C ASP A 151 -0.60 -19.40 16.94
N LYS A 152 -1.21 -19.68 18.09
CA LYS A 152 -1.47 -18.66 19.12
C LYS A 152 -0.16 -18.30 19.80
N THR A 153 0.00 -17.03 20.13
CA THR A 153 1.18 -16.53 20.84
C THR A 153 0.76 -15.96 22.20
N PRO A 154 1.63 -15.97 23.21
CA PRO A 154 1.39 -15.26 24.46
C PRO A 154 1.54 -13.74 24.29
N PHE A 155 2.26 -13.30 23.25
CA PHE A 155 2.53 -11.89 22.94
C PHE A 155 1.27 -11.18 22.46
N LYS A 156 1.02 -10.01 23.04
CA LYS A 156 -0.18 -9.24 22.76
C LYS A 156 0.19 -7.77 22.59
N PHE A 157 -0.53 -7.11 21.70
CA PHE A 157 -0.58 -5.66 21.70
C PHE A 157 -1.37 -5.18 22.92
N ARG A 158 -1.08 -3.96 23.36
CA ARG A 158 -2.01 -3.19 24.19
C ARG A 158 -3.41 -3.22 23.56
N GLN A 159 -4.42 -3.19 24.42
CA GLN A 159 -5.81 -3.15 23.97
C GLN A 159 -6.02 -1.90 23.11
N GLN A 160 -6.47 -2.10 21.87
CA GLN A 160 -6.80 -1.00 20.97
C GLN A 160 -7.99 -0.23 21.56
N PRO A 161 -7.82 1.05 21.90
CA PRO A 161 -8.92 1.86 22.40
C PRO A 161 -9.79 2.34 21.23
N LYS A 162 -10.97 2.87 21.57
CA LYS A 162 -11.73 3.68 20.60
C LYS A 162 -10.95 4.94 20.27
N ASN A 163 -11.10 5.42 19.05
CA ASN A 163 -10.52 6.69 18.67
C ASN A 163 -11.46 7.83 19.08
N GLU A 164 -10.98 8.67 19.98
CA GLU A 164 -11.73 9.79 20.56
C GLU A 164 -11.56 11.06 19.71
N ILE A 165 -10.37 11.25 19.14
CA ILE A 165 -10.01 12.42 18.35
C ILE A 165 -9.81 12.01 16.91
N TRP A 166 -10.54 12.65 16.01
CA TRP A 166 -10.51 12.31 14.61
C TRP A 166 -10.16 13.51 13.75
N GLY A 167 -9.37 13.25 12.71
CA GLY A 167 -8.94 14.28 11.79
C GLY A 167 -10.03 14.65 10.78
N THR A 168 -9.89 15.84 10.23
CA THR A 168 -10.72 16.39 9.15
C THR A 168 -9.99 16.27 7.81
N VAL A 169 -10.75 16.30 6.71
CA VAL A 169 -10.21 16.33 5.35
C VAL A 169 -10.92 17.43 4.58
N ALA A 170 -10.16 18.40 4.08
CA ALA A 170 -10.60 19.41 3.13
C ALA A 170 -9.78 19.31 1.84
N LEU A 171 -10.44 19.34 0.70
CA LEU A 171 -9.81 19.17 -0.61
C LEU A 171 -10.16 20.37 -1.49
N THR A 172 -9.16 20.97 -2.11
CA THR A 172 -9.33 22.10 -3.03
C THR A 172 -8.60 21.79 -4.32
N ALA A 173 -9.32 21.75 -5.43
CA ALA A 173 -8.73 21.58 -6.76
C ALA A 173 -8.38 22.95 -7.35
N SER A 174 -7.24 23.03 -8.05
CA SER A 174 -6.93 24.19 -8.87
C SER A 174 -8.01 24.40 -9.95
N PRO A 175 -8.18 25.62 -10.49
CA PRO A 175 -9.22 25.89 -11.50
C PRO A 175 -9.12 25.02 -12.75
N THR A 176 -7.92 24.54 -13.07
CA THR A 176 -7.64 23.66 -14.21
C THR A 176 -7.80 22.17 -13.87
N THR A 177 -7.90 21.82 -12.59
CA THR A 177 -8.03 20.44 -12.13
C THR A 177 -9.50 20.04 -12.03
N PRO A 178 -9.94 18.95 -12.70
CA PRO A 178 -11.34 18.52 -12.64
C PRO A 178 -11.84 18.22 -11.22
N SER A 179 -12.99 18.81 -10.84
CA SER A 179 -13.59 18.69 -9.49
C SER A 179 -13.82 17.24 -9.04
N ARG A 180 -14.09 16.33 -9.98
CA ARG A 180 -14.27 14.89 -9.74
C ARG A 180 -13.14 14.28 -8.92
N HIS A 181 -11.91 14.80 -9.02
CA HIS A 181 -10.78 14.29 -8.25
C HIS A 181 -10.96 14.52 -6.75
N ALA A 182 -11.39 15.73 -6.36
CA ALA A 182 -11.67 16.07 -4.98
C ALA A 182 -12.90 15.30 -4.47
N GLU A 183 -13.95 15.19 -5.27
CA GLU A 183 -15.17 14.44 -4.92
C GLU A 183 -14.89 12.96 -4.62
N LEU A 184 -14.07 12.29 -5.45
CA LEU A 184 -13.70 10.89 -5.25
C LEU A 184 -12.84 10.69 -3.99
N LEU A 185 -11.88 11.57 -3.73
CA LEU A 185 -11.05 11.49 -2.52
C LEU A 185 -11.85 11.81 -1.25
N ALA A 186 -12.81 12.74 -1.31
CA ALA A 186 -13.73 13.02 -0.21
C ALA A 186 -14.61 11.78 0.09
N ALA A 187 -15.10 11.11 -0.94
CA ALA A 187 -15.84 9.86 -0.79
C ALA A 187 -14.97 8.74 -0.18
N ASP A 188 -13.70 8.63 -0.58
CA ASP A 188 -12.74 7.68 0.01
C ASP A 188 -12.43 8.00 1.47
N ALA A 189 -12.40 9.30 1.85
CA ALA A 189 -12.25 9.73 3.24
C ALA A 189 -13.43 9.34 4.10
N ALA A 190 -14.66 9.60 3.64
CA ALA A 190 -15.87 9.20 4.34
C ALA A 190 -15.93 7.68 4.54
N LYS A 191 -15.68 6.89 3.47
CA LYS A 191 -15.63 5.42 3.53
C LYS A 191 -14.56 4.91 4.47
N PHE A 192 -13.37 5.50 4.44
CA PHE A 192 -12.30 5.11 5.34
C PHE A 192 -12.74 5.33 6.78
N ARG A 193 -13.26 6.54 7.08
CA ARG A 193 -13.73 6.92 8.41
C ARG A 193 -14.78 5.94 8.95
N GLU A 194 -15.87 5.72 8.22
CA GLU A 194 -16.91 4.76 8.59
C GLU A 194 -16.31 3.38 8.89
N SER A 195 -15.45 2.90 8.00
CA SER A 195 -14.85 1.57 8.16
C SER A 195 -13.86 1.48 9.33
N ALA A 196 -13.25 2.60 9.73
CA ALA A 196 -12.21 2.70 10.75
C ALA A 196 -12.78 2.72 12.17
N GLU A 197 -14.04 3.12 12.36
CA GLU A 197 -14.70 3.19 13.69
C GLU A 197 -14.79 1.83 14.39
N VAL A 198 -14.89 0.74 13.63
CA VAL A 198 -14.88 -0.63 14.17
C VAL A 198 -13.52 -0.98 14.79
N GLY A 199 -12.44 -0.31 14.38
CA GLY A 199 -11.07 -0.70 14.70
C GLY A 199 -10.72 -2.08 14.15
N ARG A 200 -9.50 -2.54 14.44
CA ARG A 200 -9.06 -3.91 14.20
C ARG A 200 -7.88 -4.22 15.10
N GLN A 201 -8.16 -4.82 16.26
CA GLN A 201 -7.14 -5.23 17.22
C GLN A 201 -5.99 -5.97 16.52
N PRO A 202 -4.76 -5.43 16.54
CA PRO A 202 -3.60 -6.14 16.05
C PRO A 202 -3.31 -7.39 16.89
N LEU A 203 -2.81 -8.44 16.24
CA LEU A 203 -2.49 -9.72 16.86
C LEU A 203 -1.08 -10.13 16.44
N VAL A 204 -0.33 -10.69 17.39
CA VAL A 204 0.93 -11.38 17.12
C VAL A 204 0.62 -12.84 16.79
N ARG A 205 1.12 -13.29 15.64
CA ARG A 205 0.92 -14.62 15.09
C ARG A 205 2.26 -15.31 14.93
N GLU A 206 2.29 -16.62 15.09
CA GLU A 206 3.50 -17.42 14.91
C GLU A 206 3.32 -18.39 13.74
N TYR A 207 4.38 -18.54 12.94
CA TYR A 207 4.58 -19.69 12.07
C TYR A 207 5.78 -20.48 12.57
N GLN A 208 5.67 -21.80 12.55
CA GLN A 208 6.74 -22.67 12.95
C GLN A 208 7.47 -23.28 11.75
N ASN A 209 8.78 -23.41 11.86
CA ASN A 209 9.63 -24.11 10.90
C ASN A 209 9.44 -23.59 9.46
N VAL A 210 9.72 -22.31 9.27
CA VAL A 210 9.55 -21.63 7.98
C VAL A 210 10.86 -21.02 7.50
N PHE A 211 10.99 -20.90 6.19
CA PHE A 211 12.01 -20.08 5.59
C PHE A 211 11.50 -18.65 5.41
N THR A 212 12.40 -17.67 5.55
CA THR A 212 12.18 -16.30 5.10
C THR A 212 13.44 -15.73 4.48
N GLU A 213 13.31 -14.66 3.71
CA GLU A 213 14.42 -14.02 2.99
C GLU A 213 14.26 -12.49 3.01
N PRO A 214 15.27 -11.69 2.63
CA PRO A 214 15.28 -10.25 2.84
C PRO A 214 14.03 -9.50 2.35
N SER A 215 13.33 -10.00 1.33
CA SER A 215 12.09 -9.39 0.84
C SER A 215 10.88 -9.48 1.79
N GLY A 216 10.94 -10.36 2.81
CA GLY A 216 9.78 -10.73 3.63
C GLY A 216 8.89 -11.78 2.97
N GLN A 217 9.41 -12.57 2.01
CA GLN A 217 8.75 -13.78 1.53
C GLN A 217 8.89 -14.87 2.59
N ILE A 218 7.83 -15.68 2.76
CA ILE A 218 7.80 -16.75 3.76
C ILE A 218 7.24 -18.01 3.13
N TRP A 219 7.89 -19.16 3.37
CA TRP A 219 7.43 -20.47 2.88
C TRP A 219 7.78 -21.59 3.86
N THR A 220 7.07 -22.71 3.77
CA THR A 220 7.34 -23.91 4.57
C THR A 220 8.49 -24.72 3.99
N GLU A 221 9.05 -25.66 4.75
CA GLU A 221 10.06 -26.60 4.25
C GLU A 221 9.58 -27.46 3.07
N LYS A 222 8.26 -27.66 2.94
CA LYS A 222 7.66 -28.39 1.82
C LYS A 222 7.53 -27.54 0.54
N GLY A 223 7.99 -26.28 0.58
CA GLY A 223 7.89 -25.34 -0.54
C GLY A 223 6.54 -24.63 -0.65
N GLU A 224 5.78 -24.54 0.44
CA GLU A 224 4.43 -23.94 0.43
C GLU A 224 4.53 -22.44 0.76
N LEU A 225 4.17 -21.56 -0.19
CA LEU A 225 4.30 -20.11 -0.04
C LEU A 225 3.26 -19.50 0.93
N ILE A 226 3.69 -19.04 2.11
CA ILE A 226 2.83 -18.36 3.09
C ILE A 226 2.63 -16.89 2.71
N ILE A 227 3.72 -16.12 2.59
CA ILE A 227 3.67 -14.71 2.18
C ILE A 227 4.45 -14.57 0.87
N PRO A 228 3.79 -14.37 -0.28
CA PRO A 228 4.49 -14.18 -1.54
C PRO A 228 4.97 -12.75 -1.72
N ARG A 229 6.20 -12.57 -2.24
CA ARG A 229 6.75 -11.27 -2.65
C ARG A 229 7.04 -11.16 -4.14
N GLY A 230 6.65 -12.17 -4.92
CA GLY A 230 6.87 -12.21 -6.37
C GLY A 230 8.32 -12.55 -6.75
N ILE A 231 9.07 -13.17 -5.82
CA ILE A 231 10.44 -13.60 -6.03
C ILE A 231 10.44 -15.13 -6.20
N PRO A 232 11.17 -15.68 -7.19
CA PRO A 232 11.32 -17.12 -7.34
C PRO A 232 11.81 -17.76 -6.05
N MET A 233 11.14 -18.84 -5.62
CA MET A 233 11.49 -19.54 -4.39
C MET A 233 12.66 -20.50 -4.68
N ALA A 234 13.72 -20.41 -3.89
CA ALA A 234 14.81 -21.37 -3.95
C ALA A 234 14.39 -22.70 -3.31
N THR A 235 14.84 -23.81 -3.88
CA THR A 235 14.79 -25.11 -3.19
C THR A 235 15.95 -25.16 -2.21
N LEU A 236 15.65 -25.13 -0.92
CA LEU A 236 16.64 -25.07 0.16
C LEU A 236 16.46 -26.26 1.09
N ASP A 237 17.58 -26.73 1.66
CA ASP A 237 17.57 -27.60 2.82
C ASP A 237 17.77 -26.73 4.08
N ARG A 238 17.14 -27.13 5.20
CA ARG A 238 17.30 -26.44 6.48
C ARG A 238 18.79 -26.35 6.87
N ALA A 239 19.54 -27.43 6.66
CA ALA A 239 20.96 -27.49 6.99
C ALA A 239 21.84 -26.60 6.10
N SER A 240 21.31 -26.09 4.99
CA SER A 240 22.05 -25.26 4.03
C SER A 240 21.97 -23.75 4.31
N VAL A 241 21.24 -23.33 5.35
CA VAL A 241 21.05 -21.91 5.70
C VAL A 241 21.20 -21.70 7.20
N GLU A 242 21.41 -20.44 7.61
CA GLU A 242 21.40 -20.06 9.02
C GLU A 242 20.02 -20.36 9.64
N THR A 243 20.03 -20.93 10.85
CA THR A 243 18.82 -21.15 11.66
C THR A 243 18.70 -20.06 12.72
N ILE A 244 17.51 -19.48 12.83
CA ILE A 244 17.14 -18.49 13.85
C ILE A 244 16.02 -19.10 14.71
N SER A 245 16.22 -19.18 16.02
CA SER A 245 15.23 -19.79 16.91
C SER A 245 13.94 -18.98 16.99
N ILE A 246 14.01 -17.68 17.27
CA ILE A 246 12.84 -16.80 17.27
C ILE A 246 13.12 -15.57 16.40
N GLY A 247 12.34 -15.40 15.34
CA GLY A 247 12.46 -14.25 14.44
C GLY A 247 11.19 -13.40 14.47
N PHE A 248 11.30 -12.08 14.45
CA PHE A 248 10.20 -11.18 14.12
C PHE A 248 10.37 -10.65 12.68
N ALA A 249 9.31 -10.77 11.87
CA ALA A 249 9.35 -10.46 10.44
C ALA A 249 9.34 -8.94 10.14
N GLY A 250 10.44 -8.25 10.42
CA GLY A 250 10.69 -6.85 10.02
C GLY A 250 11.25 -6.69 8.60
N ASN A 251 11.61 -7.80 7.95
CA ASN A 251 12.23 -7.85 6.63
C ASN A 251 11.18 -7.53 5.55
N ARG A 252 11.46 -6.51 4.74
CA ARG A 252 10.53 -5.99 3.73
C ARG A 252 11.23 -5.75 2.40
N GLY A 253 10.50 -5.98 1.31
CA GLY A 253 11.01 -5.78 -0.05
C GLY A 253 11.06 -4.32 -0.53
N SER A 254 10.31 -3.41 0.10
CA SER A 254 10.37 -1.98 -0.25
C SER A 254 11.55 -1.29 0.43
N ARG A 255 12.09 -0.23 -0.20
CA ARG A 255 13.17 0.60 0.36
C ARG A 255 12.67 1.92 0.95
N GLY A 256 11.47 2.38 0.59
CA GLY A 256 10.97 3.70 0.99
C GLY A 256 10.62 3.81 2.47
N ILE A 257 10.94 4.96 3.08
CA ILE A 257 10.72 5.27 4.51
C ILE A 257 9.24 5.26 4.91
N TYR A 258 8.34 5.66 4.00
CA TYR A 258 6.88 5.59 4.23
C TYR A 258 6.45 4.21 4.73
N HIS A 259 6.87 3.15 4.02
CA HIS A 259 6.47 1.80 4.39
C HIS A 259 7.06 1.40 5.74
N TRP A 260 8.26 1.86 6.09
CA TRP A 260 8.80 1.59 7.41
C TRP A 260 7.97 2.28 8.50
N ILE A 261 7.79 3.60 8.39
CA ILE A 261 7.10 4.40 9.40
C ILE A 261 5.63 4.03 9.54
N ALA A 262 4.92 3.84 8.42
CA ALA A 262 3.47 3.62 8.42
C ALA A 262 3.07 2.13 8.43
N ASP A 263 3.85 1.22 7.82
CA ASP A 263 3.45 -0.19 7.70
C ASP A 263 4.21 -1.15 8.62
N TYR A 264 5.45 -0.84 9.06
CA TYR A 264 6.31 -1.77 9.83
C TYR A 264 6.60 -1.33 11.28
N LEU A 265 6.88 -0.06 11.55
CA LEU A 265 6.98 0.45 12.92
C LEU A 265 5.79 0.11 13.82
N PRO A 266 4.52 0.22 13.40
CA PRO A 266 3.41 -0.08 14.31
C PRO A 266 3.39 -1.57 14.69
N ARG A 267 4.06 -2.44 13.92
CA ARG A 267 4.14 -3.87 14.22
C ARG A 267 5.08 -4.18 15.38
N LEU A 268 5.91 -3.24 15.81
CA LEU A 268 6.82 -3.38 16.95
C LEU A 268 6.13 -3.06 18.29
N ALA A 269 4.91 -2.49 18.28
CA ALA A 269 4.28 -1.96 19.48
C ALA A 269 3.86 -2.99 20.55
N TRP A 270 3.97 -4.29 20.25
CA TRP A 270 3.79 -5.35 21.25
C TRP A 270 5.07 -5.65 22.04
N ILE A 271 6.25 -5.26 21.52
CA ILE A 271 7.55 -5.63 22.10
C ILE A 271 7.77 -4.97 23.47
N PRO A 272 7.52 -3.65 23.67
CA PRO A 272 7.78 -2.98 24.95
C PRO A 272 7.09 -3.57 26.18
N ASP A 273 5.93 -4.21 26.01
CA ASP A 273 5.18 -4.84 27.11
C ASP A 273 5.42 -6.36 27.20
N SER A 274 6.50 -6.84 26.58
CA SER A 274 6.84 -8.26 26.56
C SER A 274 8.29 -8.47 26.98
N ASP A 275 8.57 -9.64 27.56
CA ASP A 275 9.91 -10.02 28.00
C ASP A 275 10.75 -10.60 26.85
N ILE A 276 10.31 -10.45 25.58
CA ILE A 276 10.94 -11.10 24.43
C ILE A 276 12.38 -10.64 24.17
N LEU A 277 12.72 -9.42 24.57
CA LEU A 277 14.07 -8.88 24.39
C LEU A 277 15.09 -9.47 25.37
N GLU A 278 14.63 -10.12 26.45
CA GLU A 278 15.49 -10.85 27.38
C GLU A 278 15.97 -12.19 26.79
N ASP A 279 15.30 -12.68 25.74
CA ASP A 279 15.69 -13.89 25.02
C ASP A 279 16.75 -13.54 23.94
N GLU A 280 18.02 -13.84 24.20
CA GLU A 280 19.12 -13.58 23.28
C GLU A 280 18.97 -14.27 21.90
N SER A 281 18.14 -15.32 21.81
CA SER A 281 17.83 -16.01 20.57
C SER A 281 16.82 -15.25 19.68
N PHE A 282 16.11 -14.27 20.26
CA PHE A 282 15.18 -13.41 19.53
C PHE A 282 15.92 -12.46 18.60
N LYS A 283 15.45 -12.37 17.35
CA LYS A 283 15.96 -11.43 16.34
C LYS A 283 14.83 -10.70 15.61
N ILE A 284 14.99 -9.40 15.44
CA ILE A 284 14.19 -8.58 14.52
C ILE A 284 14.86 -8.67 13.16
N LEU A 285 14.24 -9.43 12.24
CA LEU A 285 14.80 -9.66 10.92
C LEU A 285 14.64 -8.42 10.06
N LEU A 286 15.71 -7.95 9.43
CA LEU A 286 15.71 -6.78 8.55
C LEU A 286 16.22 -7.15 7.15
N ASN A 287 15.82 -6.37 6.15
CA ASN A 287 16.43 -6.49 4.83
C ASN A 287 17.81 -5.82 4.86
N GLY A 288 18.88 -6.59 4.67
CA GLY A 288 20.25 -6.08 4.71
C GLY A 288 20.62 -5.09 3.60
N LYS A 289 19.77 -4.92 2.58
CA LYS A 289 19.97 -3.98 1.47
C LYS A 289 19.16 -2.68 1.61
N ASN A 290 18.47 -2.46 2.73
CA ASN A 290 17.64 -1.27 2.96
C ASN A 290 18.43 -0.08 3.54
N PRO A 291 17.87 1.15 3.52
CA PRO A 291 18.60 2.42 3.72
C PRO A 291 19.06 2.72 5.15
N GLY A 292 19.04 1.75 6.06
CA GLY A 292 19.61 1.89 7.41
C GLY A 292 18.73 2.62 8.43
N PHE A 293 17.71 3.37 8.01
CA PHE A 293 16.78 4.01 8.94
C PHE A 293 16.04 3.00 9.82
N GLU A 294 15.90 1.74 9.39
CA GLU A 294 15.34 0.68 10.24
C GLU A 294 16.20 0.49 11.50
N GLN A 295 17.52 0.41 11.33
CA GLN A 295 18.46 0.29 12.45
C GLN A 295 18.37 1.53 13.34
N VAL A 296 18.40 2.73 12.77
CA VAL A 296 18.32 3.99 13.53
C VAL A 296 17.08 4.02 14.43
N THR A 297 15.90 3.64 13.90
CA THR A 297 14.69 3.58 14.74
C THR A 297 14.75 2.50 15.81
N LEU A 298 15.37 1.34 15.54
CA LEU A 298 15.52 0.30 16.54
C LEU A 298 16.49 0.72 17.64
N ASP A 299 17.57 1.40 17.30
CA ASP A 299 18.54 1.92 18.28
C ASP A 299 17.89 2.93 19.22
N ILE A 300 17.10 3.87 18.68
CA ILE A 300 16.33 4.85 19.47
C ILE A 300 15.31 4.15 20.39
N LEU A 301 14.72 3.04 19.94
CA LEU A 301 13.77 2.23 20.73
C LEU A 301 14.45 1.29 21.74
N GLY A 302 15.78 1.16 21.73
CA GLY A 302 16.49 0.16 22.53
C GLY A 302 16.40 -1.28 22.00
N PHE A 303 15.98 -1.47 20.75
CA PHE A 303 15.85 -2.78 20.08
C PHE A 303 17.03 -3.09 19.14
N GLY A 304 18.04 -2.22 19.11
CA GLY A 304 19.15 -2.26 18.16
C GLY A 304 19.91 -3.59 18.16
N GLU A 305 20.18 -4.15 19.34
CA GLU A 305 20.93 -5.41 19.51
C GLU A 305 20.18 -6.64 18.99
N ALA A 306 18.84 -6.60 18.98
CA ALA A 306 18.02 -7.67 18.41
C ALA A 306 17.98 -7.62 16.88
N ALA A 307 18.43 -6.54 16.24
CA ALA A 307 18.35 -6.37 14.79
C ALA A 307 19.29 -7.35 14.05
N LYS A 308 18.75 -8.13 13.12
CA LYS A 308 19.50 -9.06 12.27
C LYS A 308 19.27 -8.74 10.80
N LYS A 309 20.29 -8.21 10.14
CA LYS A 309 20.25 -7.91 8.69
C LYS A 309 20.43 -9.20 7.88
N LEU A 310 19.45 -9.51 7.05
CA LEU A 310 19.47 -10.66 6.16
C LEU A 310 20.01 -10.27 4.77
N THR A 311 20.92 -11.06 4.23
CA THR A 311 21.43 -10.94 2.85
C THR A 311 20.97 -12.07 1.94
N GLY A 312 20.42 -13.13 2.52
CA GLY A 312 19.86 -14.30 1.83
C GLY A 312 18.81 -15.01 2.70
N PRO A 313 18.28 -16.15 2.23
CA PRO A 313 17.30 -16.94 2.97
C PRO A 313 17.86 -17.48 4.30
N VAL A 314 17.00 -17.54 5.30
CA VAL A 314 17.25 -18.16 6.61
C VAL A 314 16.09 -19.08 6.98
N PHE A 315 16.38 -20.08 7.79
CA PHE A 315 15.36 -20.89 8.44
C PHE A 315 15.01 -20.31 9.81
N VAL A 316 13.73 -20.28 10.15
CA VAL A 316 13.24 -19.71 11.42
C VAL A 316 12.33 -20.73 12.10
N GLU A 317 12.70 -21.14 13.31
CA GLU A 317 11.94 -22.15 14.07
C GLU A 317 10.60 -21.57 14.52
N ARG A 318 10.59 -20.32 15.01
CA ARG A 318 9.40 -19.57 15.42
C ARG A 318 9.42 -18.17 14.83
N LEU A 319 8.69 -17.97 13.73
CA LEU A 319 8.59 -16.67 13.05
C LEU A 319 7.33 -15.92 13.51
N LEU A 320 7.53 -14.84 14.26
CA LEU A 320 6.51 -13.92 14.73
C LEU A 320 6.15 -12.87 13.67
N LEU A 321 4.86 -12.68 13.44
CA LEU A 321 4.31 -11.66 12.56
C LEU A 321 3.22 -10.89 13.29
N ALA A 322 3.25 -9.57 13.14
CA ALA A 322 2.28 -8.68 13.76
C ALA A 322 1.71 -7.70 12.72
N PRO A 323 0.93 -8.15 11.74
CA PRO A 323 0.44 -7.27 10.69
C PRO A 323 -0.53 -6.23 11.27
N VAL A 324 -0.16 -4.95 11.14
CA VAL A 324 -1.01 -3.81 11.48
C VAL A 324 -1.47 -3.14 10.19
N THR A 325 -2.79 -2.99 10.02
CA THR A 325 -3.38 -2.20 8.93
C THR A 325 -3.84 -0.85 9.47
N PHE A 326 -4.24 0.09 8.60
CA PHE A 326 -4.80 1.38 9.04
C PHE A 326 -5.87 1.26 10.14
N LYS A 327 -6.78 0.28 10.06
CA LYS A 327 -7.79 0.07 11.11
C LYS A 327 -7.19 -0.36 12.46
N GLY A 328 -6.05 -1.04 12.43
CA GLY A 328 -5.28 -1.38 13.63
C GLY A 328 -4.37 -0.25 14.11
N MET A 329 -4.33 0.91 13.43
CA MET A 329 -3.64 2.12 13.92
C MET A 329 -4.59 3.13 14.57
N VAL A 330 -5.90 2.97 14.37
CA VAL A 330 -6.95 3.82 14.96
C VAL A 330 -6.91 3.72 16.49
N GLY A 331 -7.17 4.81 17.21
CA GLY A 331 -7.02 4.85 18.66
C GLY A 331 -5.53 4.80 19.07
N TRP A 332 -4.72 5.60 18.37
CA TRP A 332 -3.24 5.55 18.29
C TRP A 332 -2.49 5.20 19.58
N LYS A 333 -3.04 5.52 20.76
CA LYS A 333 -2.49 5.28 22.10
C LYS A 333 -1.89 3.89 22.34
N HIS A 334 -2.46 2.83 21.74
CA HIS A 334 -1.92 1.47 21.89
C HIS A 334 -0.62 1.23 21.10
N LEU A 335 -0.20 2.17 20.25
CA LEU A 335 1.04 2.18 19.48
C LEU A 335 2.07 3.18 20.03
N ASP A 336 1.71 3.99 21.04
CA ASP A 336 2.57 4.98 21.67
C ASP A 336 3.91 4.42 22.19
N PRO A 337 4.03 3.17 22.67
CA PRO A 337 5.33 2.61 23.06
C PRO A 337 6.40 2.64 21.97
N VAL A 338 5.99 2.77 20.71
CA VAL A 338 6.89 2.99 19.57
C VAL A 338 6.91 4.46 19.18
N TYR A 339 5.76 5.06 18.87
CA TYR A 339 5.72 6.40 18.28
C TYR A 339 6.03 7.53 19.26
N GLU A 340 5.51 7.46 20.49
CA GLU A 340 5.81 8.46 21.51
C GLU A 340 7.25 8.34 21.99
N THR A 341 7.76 7.12 22.21
CA THR A 341 9.18 6.89 22.54
C THR A 341 10.12 7.49 21.50
N LEU A 342 9.89 7.20 20.21
CA LEU A 342 10.67 7.80 19.11
C LEU A 342 10.55 9.33 19.11
N GLY A 343 9.35 9.86 19.36
CA GLY A 343 9.08 11.30 19.36
C GLY A 343 9.75 12.04 20.52
N GLU A 344 9.64 11.52 21.73
CA GLU A 344 10.26 12.06 22.94
C GLU A 344 11.78 12.04 22.83
N GLU A 345 12.35 10.93 22.38
CA GLU A 345 13.78 10.78 22.21
C GLU A 345 14.33 11.68 21.10
N ALA A 346 13.61 11.82 19.99
CA ALA A 346 13.93 12.80 18.95
C ALA A 346 13.90 14.25 19.48
N SER A 347 12.92 14.56 20.36
CA SER A 347 12.80 15.88 20.99
C SER A 347 13.98 16.15 21.94
N ARG A 348 14.40 15.14 22.72
CA ARG A 348 15.58 15.20 23.59
C ARG A 348 16.85 15.45 22.77
N MET A 349 17.06 14.66 21.71
CA MET A 349 18.22 14.83 20.82
C MET A 349 18.25 16.22 20.17
N ALA A 350 17.09 16.76 19.76
CA ALA A 350 17.01 18.12 19.20
C ALA A 350 17.42 19.19 20.23
N ALA A 351 16.96 19.07 21.47
CA ALA A 351 17.36 19.98 22.56
C ALA A 351 18.87 19.91 22.84
N GLU A 352 19.45 18.70 22.87
CA GLU A 352 20.89 18.49 23.09
C GLU A 352 21.78 19.08 22.00
N HIS A 353 21.30 19.04 20.75
CA HIS A 353 22.00 19.62 19.62
C HIS A 353 21.68 21.11 19.42
N GLY A 354 20.85 21.73 20.27
CA GLY A 354 20.46 23.14 20.15
C GLY A 354 19.66 23.45 18.89
N ILE A 355 18.89 22.48 18.38
CA ILE A 355 18.11 22.61 17.16
C ILE A 355 16.83 23.41 17.43
N ALA A 356 16.61 24.47 16.65
CA ALA A 356 15.36 25.20 16.66
C ALA A 356 14.25 24.38 15.95
N LEU A 357 13.07 24.33 16.55
CA LEU A 357 11.94 23.56 16.05
C LEU A 357 10.83 24.54 15.63
N PRO A 358 10.59 24.72 14.32
CA PRO A 358 9.68 25.73 13.80
C PRO A 358 8.21 25.32 13.98
N GLU A 359 7.32 26.29 14.15
CA GLU A 359 5.89 26.04 14.18
C GLU A 359 5.34 25.68 12.79
N ARG A 360 5.85 26.30 11.72
CA ARG A 360 5.45 26.07 10.33
C ARG A 360 6.60 25.43 9.58
N LEU A 361 6.40 24.20 9.11
CA LEU A 361 7.40 23.39 8.44
C LEU A 361 6.99 23.14 6.99
N TYR A 362 7.87 23.46 6.03
CA TYR A 362 7.74 23.00 4.65
C TYR A 362 8.73 21.87 4.40
N ILE A 363 8.23 20.70 4.03
CA ILE A 363 9.09 19.58 3.66
C ILE A 363 9.27 19.62 2.14
N THR A 364 10.44 20.11 1.71
CA THR A 364 10.77 20.23 0.28
C THR A 364 11.09 18.87 -0.34
N ARG A 365 10.87 18.78 -1.66
CA ARG A 365 11.14 17.63 -2.51
C ARG A 365 12.00 18.00 -3.72
N ARG A 366 12.85 19.02 -3.60
CA ARG A 366 13.82 19.41 -4.65
C ARG A 366 14.72 18.25 -5.09
N ASP A 367 14.95 17.28 -4.22
CA ASP A 367 15.73 16.06 -4.44
C ASP A 367 14.93 14.93 -5.11
N ALA A 368 13.65 15.12 -5.42
CA ALA A 368 12.79 14.04 -5.90
C ALA A 368 12.95 13.75 -7.40
N ASP A 369 13.33 12.52 -7.76
CA ASP A 369 13.37 12.06 -9.16
C ASP A 369 11.99 11.69 -9.76
N ARG A 370 10.93 11.73 -8.95
CA ARG A 370 9.57 11.29 -9.33
C ARG A 370 8.53 12.27 -8.85
N ARG A 371 7.58 12.59 -9.74
CA ARG A 371 6.58 13.65 -9.51
C ARG A 371 7.27 14.97 -9.18
N VAL A 372 8.21 15.37 -10.04
CA VAL A 372 9.02 16.57 -9.89
C VAL A 372 8.10 17.80 -9.94
N LEU A 373 8.13 18.63 -8.91
CA LEU A 373 7.38 19.89 -8.87
C LEU A 373 8.25 20.98 -9.50
N THR A 374 7.90 21.43 -10.71
CA THR A 374 8.82 22.24 -11.52
C THR A 374 9.04 23.65 -11.00
N ASN A 375 8.06 24.20 -10.27
CA ASN A 375 8.10 25.54 -9.69
C ASN A 375 8.18 25.50 -8.15
N GLU A 376 8.86 24.50 -7.59
CA GLU A 376 9.01 24.36 -6.13
C GLU A 376 9.79 25.52 -5.51
N ALA A 377 10.74 26.13 -6.24
CA ALA A 377 11.50 27.28 -5.74
C ALA A 377 10.61 28.51 -5.47
N GLU A 378 9.64 28.76 -6.35
CA GLU A 378 8.66 29.81 -6.21
C GLU A 378 7.70 29.53 -5.04
N ILE A 379 7.30 28.27 -4.86
CA ILE A 379 6.45 27.84 -3.74
C ILE A 379 7.20 27.95 -2.42
N GLU A 380 8.48 27.60 -2.36
CA GLU A 380 9.30 27.79 -1.17
C GLU A 380 9.46 29.27 -0.83
N THR A 381 9.58 30.14 -1.82
CA THR A 381 9.61 31.60 -1.61
C THR A 381 8.31 32.06 -0.97
N LEU A 382 7.17 31.68 -1.55
CA LEU A 382 5.83 31.97 -1.03
C LEU A 382 5.64 31.42 0.41
N ALA A 383 6.20 30.24 0.70
CA ALA A 383 6.15 29.61 2.01
C ALA A 383 6.99 30.37 3.04
N ARG A 384 8.23 30.78 2.70
CA ARG A 384 9.09 31.57 3.59
C ARG A 384 8.44 32.90 3.96
N GLU A 385 7.80 33.57 3.00
CA GLU A 385 7.03 34.81 3.25
C GLU A 385 5.89 34.61 4.26
N ARG A 386 5.41 33.37 4.43
CA ARG A 386 4.36 32.98 5.39
C ARG A 386 4.90 32.31 6.64
N GLY A 387 6.20 32.45 6.90
CA GLY A 387 6.87 31.98 8.11
C GLY A 387 7.17 30.48 8.13
N PHE A 388 7.14 29.79 6.99
CA PHE A 388 7.56 28.40 6.92
C PHE A 388 9.09 28.28 6.92
N GLU A 389 9.58 27.38 7.76
CA GLU A 389 10.96 26.88 7.68
C GLU A 389 11.03 25.75 6.65
N ILE A 390 11.96 25.84 5.70
CA ILE A 390 12.08 24.89 4.59
C ILE A 390 13.12 23.83 4.93
N GLN A 391 12.70 22.56 4.98
CA GLN A 391 13.57 21.44 5.38
C GLN A 391 13.57 20.33 4.34
N GLU A 392 14.75 19.96 3.85
CA GLU A 392 14.96 18.83 2.95
C GLU A 392 15.29 17.59 3.79
N PHE A 393 14.30 16.74 4.03
CA PHE A 393 14.44 15.62 4.97
C PHE A 393 15.54 14.63 4.59
N SER A 394 15.83 14.42 3.31
CA SER A 394 16.92 13.54 2.87
C SER A 394 18.31 14.03 3.26
N SER A 395 18.46 15.32 3.59
CA SER A 395 19.72 15.94 4.00
C SER A 395 19.98 15.92 5.52
N ILE A 396 19.00 15.51 6.33
CA ILE A 396 19.08 15.56 7.79
C ILE A 396 18.84 14.20 8.46
N PRO A 397 19.39 13.96 9.67
CA PRO A 397 19.18 12.71 10.39
C PRO A 397 17.71 12.42 10.72
N LEU A 398 17.35 11.14 10.82
CA LEU A 398 15.97 10.72 11.07
C LEU A 398 15.38 11.30 12.36
N TRP A 399 16.14 11.34 13.46
CA TRP A 399 15.69 11.93 14.71
C TRP A 399 15.32 13.41 14.53
N HIS A 400 16.05 14.14 13.68
CA HIS A 400 15.78 15.55 13.40
C HIS A 400 14.47 15.69 12.60
N GLN A 401 14.26 14.83 11.59
CA GLN A 401 12.99 14.77 10.84
C GLN A 401 11.79 14.52 11.76
N ILE A 402 11.92 13.56 12.70
CA ILE A 402 10.88 13.22 13.69
C ILE A 402 10.62 14.42 14.62
N ALA A 403 11.67 15.07 15.13
CA ALA A 403 11.55 16.21 16.02
C ALA A 403 10.82 17.39 15.34
N LEU A 404 11.20 17.73 14.10
CA LEU A 404 10.54 18.78 13.32
C LEU A 404 9.04 18.48 13.13
N ALA A 405 8.69 17.26 12.69
CA ALA A 405 7.30 16.88 12.44
C ALA A 405 6.45 16.82 13.73
N ARG A 406 7.06 16.45 14.87
CA ARG A 406 6.37 16.39 16.18
C ARG A 406 5.99 17.77 16.71
N HIS A 407 6.80 18.79 16.45
CA HIS A 407 6.64 20.13 17.02
C HIS A 407 5.89 21.10 16.12
N ALA A 408 5.93 20.91 14.81
CA ALA A 408 5.20 21.76 13.87
C ALA A 408 3.68 21.73 14.13
N SER A 409 3.07 22.92 14.18
CA SER A 409 1.62 23.12 14.19
C SER A 409 1.05 23.13 12.76
N VAL A 410 1.86 23.48 11.76
CA VAL A 410 1.52 23.41 10.34
C VAL A 410 2.64 22.72 9.56
N ILE A 411 2.31 21.68 8.80
CA ILE A 411 3.24 21.00 7.90
C ILE A 411 2.72 21.10 6.48
N MET A 412 3.47 21.75 5.59
CA MET A 412 3.18 21.82 4.16
C MET A 412 4.20 20.97 3.39
N ALA A 413 3.78 20.17 2.41
CA ALA A 413 4.71 19.43 1.57
C ALA A 413 4.07 18.97 0.27
N PRO A 414 4.84 18.84 -0.83
CA PRO A 414 4.38 18.09 -1.98
C PRO A 414 4.30 16.58 -1.68
N HIS A 415 3.36 15.89 -2.35
CA HIS A 415 3.06 14.49 -2.08
C HIS A 415 4.30 13.57 -2.11
N GLY A 416 4.62 12.97 -0.96
CA GLY A 416 5.37 11.72 -0.87
C GLY A 416 6.07 11.54 0.47
N ALA A 417 7.10 10.68 0.51
CA ALA A 417 7.45 9.92 1.71
C ALA A 417 7.85 10.76 2.94
N GLY A 418 8.29 12.01 2.77
CA GLY A 418 8.51 12.95 3.88
C GLY A 418 7.26 13.13 4.76
N LEU A 419 6.06 13.19 4.15
CA LEU A 419 4.76 13.26 4.85
C LEU A 419 4.44 12.01 5.69
N SER A 420 5.22 10.93 5.64
CA SER A 420 5.02 9.83 6.58
C SER A 420 5.31 10.23 8.02
N HIS A 421 6.15 11.26 8.24
CA HIS A 421 6.48 11.75 9.58
C HIS A 421 5.31 12.44 10.30
N ILE A 422 4.21 12.75 9.62
CA ILE A 422 3.02 13.32 10.28
C ILE A 422 2.46 12.40 11.36
N VAL A 423 2.80 11.10 11.36
CA VAL A 423 2.42 10.19 12.46
C VAL A 423 2.95 10.62 13.83
N PHE A 424 4.04 11.39 13.86
CA PHE A 424 4.64 11.95 15.07
C PHE A 424 4.04 13.30 15.46
N SER A 425 3.25 13.92 14.58
CA SER A 425 2.58 15.20 14.84
C SER A 425 1.46 15.03 15.87
N ARG A 426 1.16 16.13 16.55
CA ARG A 426 0.12 16.18 17.57
C ARG A 426 -1.27 16.19 16.90
N PRO A 427 -2.31 15.65 17.55
CA PRO A 427 -3.68 15.91 17.13
C PRO A 427 -3.93 17.43 17.00
N GLY A 428 -4.66 17.85 15.97
CA GLY A 428 -4.89 19.26 15.65
C GLY A 428 -3.83 19.89 14.74
N THR A 429 -2.65 19.28 14.52
CA THR A 429 -1.68 19.79 13.54
C THR A 429 -2.33 19.91 12.16
N MET A 430 -2.13 21.04 11.49
CA MET A 430 -2.56 21.24 10.11
C MET A 430 -1.59 20.59 9.15
N ILE A 431 -2.08 19.71 8.28
CA ILE A 431 -1.29 19.07 7.23
C ILE A 431 -1.77 19.60 5.89
N LEU A 432 -0.95 20.40 5.20
CA LEU A 432 -1.24 20.96 3.89
C LEU A 432 -0.46 20.18 2.81
N GLU A 433 -1.14 19.28 2.13
CA GLU A 433 -0.54 18.46 1.09
C GLU A 433 -0.71 19.08 -0.31
N LEU A 434 0.40 19.29 -1.02
CA LEU A 434 0.39 19.66 -2.43
C LEU A 434 0.33 18.38 -3.27
N LEU A 435 -0.85 18.08 -3.79
CA LEU A 435 -1.20 16.76 -4.31
C LEU A 435 -1.30 16.78 -5.85
N PRO A 436 -0.30 16.28 -6.58
CA PRO A 436 -0.51 15.95 -7.98
C PRO A 436 -1.56 14.84 -8.04
N ILE A 437 -2.58 14.94 -8.90
CA ILE A 437 -3.67 13.95 -9.01
C ILE A 437 -3.91 13.53 -10.46
N LYS A 438 -4.30 12.27 -10.67
CA LYS A 438 -4.67 11.72 -11.98
C LYS A 438 -5.54 10.49 -11.82
N ASP A 439 -6.31 10.14 -12.83
CA ASP A 439 -7.19 8.97 -12.76
C ASP A 439 -6.41 7.67 -12.46
N GLY A 440 -6.94 6.89 -11.52
CA GLY A 440 -6.35 5.63 -11.06
C GLY A 440 -5.23 5.78 -10.01
N SER A 441 -4.88 7.00 -9.59
CA SER A 441 -3.84 7.24 -8.58
C SER A 441 -4.37 7.45 -7.15
N TYR A 442 -5.69 7.59 -6.98
CA TYR A 442 -6.36 7.95 -5.72
C TYR A 442 -5.93 7.11 -4.53
N ALA A 443 -6.00 5.78 -4.64
CA ALA A 443 -5.70 4.88 -3.53
C ALA A 443 -4.26 5.01 -2.99
N LEU A 444 -3.29 5.30 -3.88
CA LEU A 444 -1.89 5.51 -3.50
C LEU A 444 -1.66 6.90 -2.90
N ARG A 445 -2.49 7.87 -3.30
CA ARG A 445 -2.40 9.28 -2.91
C ARG A 445 -3.16 9.60 -1.63
N PHE A 446 -4.12 8.75 -1.25
CA PHE A 446 -4.96 8.95 -0.07
C PHE A 446 -4.32 8.54 1.27
N ASN A 447 -3.06 8.08 1.27
CA ASN A 447 -2.43 7.51 2.46
C ASN A 447 -2.22 8.52 3.60
N TYR A 448 -1.82 9.76 3.30
CA TYR A 448 -1.58 10.78 4.33
C TYR A 448 -2.88 11.34 4.90
N ALA A 449 -3.93 11.42 4.10
CA ALA A 449 -5.27 11.71 4.58
C ALA A 449 -5.76 10.62 5.56
N ARG A 450 -5.51 9.32 5.29
CA ARG A 450 -5.85 8.24 6.25
C ARG A 450 -5.08 8.34 7.56
N LEU A 451 -3.78 8.61 7.50
CA LEU A 451 -2.97 8.84 8.71
C LEU A 451 -3.53 10.03 9.49
N SER A 452 -3.85 11.12 8.80
CA SER A 452 -4.40 12.34 9.41
C SER A 452 -5.76 12.14 10.07
N ILE A 453 -6.67 11.42 9.40
CA ILE A 453 -7.97 11.03 9.98
C ILE A 453 -7.75 10.23 11.26
N ALA A 454 -6.85 9.25 11.25
CA ALA A 454 -6.59 8.38 12.40
C ALA A 454 -5.88 9.11 13.56
N LYS A 455 -5.00 10.07 13.25
CA LYS A 455 -4.22 10.83 14.23
C LYS A 455 -4.93 12.05 14.81
N GLY A 456 -5.99 12.54 14.17
CA GLY A 456 -6.68 13.73 14.63
C GLY A 456 -6.19 15.04 14.01
N HIS A 457 -5.56 15.03 12.84
CA HIS A 457 -5.03 16.25 12.19
C HIS A 457 -6.11 17.05 11.44
N ASP A 458 -5.85 18.33 11.17
CA ASP A 458 -6.58 19.08 10.15
C ASP A 458 -5.91 18.92 8.79
N TYR A 459 -6.35 17.93 8.01
CA TYR A 459 -5.74 17.66 6.70
C TYR A 459 -6.41 18.47 5.60
N ARG A 460 -5.59 19.20 4.85
CA ARG A 460 -5.98 20.00 3.68
C ARG A 460 -5.13 19.59 2.50
N ALA A 461 -5.72 19.47 1.32
CA ALA A 461 -4.96 19.21 0.10
C ALA A 461 -5.28 20.21 -1.00
N TRP A 462 -4.24 20.71 -1.65
CA TRP A 462 -4.32 21.43 -2.93
C TRP A 462 -4.05 20.45 -4.06
N LEU A 463 -5.01 20.27 -4.97
CA LEU A 463 -4.93 19.29 -6.04
C LEU A 463 -4.56 19.96 -7.36
N GLU A 464 -3.52 19.45 -7.99
CA GLU A 464 -3.12 19.80 -9.36
C GLU A 464 -3.18 18.57 -10.27
N GLU A 465 -3.76 18.71 -11.46
CA GLU A 465 -3.80 17.63 -12.43
C GLU A 465 -2.39 17.30 -12.93
N GLN A 466 -1.96 16.07 -12.69
CA GLN A 466 -0.72 15.53 -13.25
C GLN A 466 -1.02 14.80 -14.55
N GLN A 467 -0.44 15.27 -15.64
CA GLN A 467 -0.53 14.58 -16.93
C GLN A 467 0.00 13.15 -16.85
N ILE A 468 -0.71 12.22 -17.49
CA ILE A 468 -0.47 10.77 -17.32
C ILE A 468 0.95 10.36 -17.72
N LEU A 469 1.47 10.96 -18.78
CA LEU A 469 2.77 10.64 -19.40
C LEU A 469 3.94 11.45 -18.82
N VAL A 470 3.66 12.48 -18.03
CA VAL A 470 4.67 13.43 -17.56
C VAL A 470 4.98 13.15 -16.09
N ASN A 471 6.26 12.97 -15.79
CA ASN A 471 6.73 12.71 -14.43
C ASN A 471 6.87 14.01 -13.61
N SER A 472 6.68 15.17 -14.22
CA SER A 472 6.64 16.46 -13.55
C SER A 472 5.21 17.03 -13.45
N TRP A 473 5.05 18.09 -12.67
CA TRP A 473 3.82 18.85 -12.48
C TRP A 473 4.16 20.25 -11.96
N THR A 474 3.20 21.16 -12.01
CA THR A 474 3.36 22.58 -11.67
C THR A 474 2.15 23.01 -10.86
N ILE A 475 2.32 23.91 -9.89
CA ILE A 475 1.20 24.56 -9.19
C ILE A 475 0.87 25.89 -9.85
N ASP A 476 -0.42 26.15 -10.06
CA ASP A 476 -0.91 27.47 -10.44
C ASP A 476 -0.80 28.44 -9.25
N LEU A 477 0.26 29.25 -9.24
CA LEU A 477 0.59 30.14 -8.12
C LEU A 477 -0.47 31.23 -7.90
N ASP A 478 -1.11 31.72 -8.96
CA ASP A 478 -2.12 32.78 -8.87
C ASP A 478 -3.36 32.31 -8.09
N SER A 479 -3.72 31.05 -8.25
CA SER A 479 -4.82 30.41 -7.50
C SER A 479 -4.38 29.85 -6.16
N PHE A 480 -3.14 29.35 -6.08
CA PHE A 480 -2.62 28.69 -4.88
C PHE A 480 -2.31 29.69 -3.75
N ALA A 481 -1.76 30.87 -4.05
CA ALA A 481 -1.41 31.84 -3.01
C ALA A 481 -2.64 32.31 -2.19
N PRO A 482 -3.77 32.72 -2.81
CA PRO A 482 -4.99 33.04 -2.06
C PRO A 482 -5.55 31.86 -1.26
N PHE A 483 -5.45 30.63 -1.80
CA PHE A 483 -5.83 29.43 -1.07
C PHE A 483 -4.96 29.24 0.18
N LEU A 484 -3.64 29.37 0.05
CA LEU A 484 -2.69 29.21 1.15
C LEU A 484 -2.97 30.26 2.24
N ASP A 485 -3.19 31.53 1.87
CA ASP A 485 -3.52 32.60 2.81
C ASP A 485 -4.82 32.32 3.59
N SER A 486 -5.86 31.87 2.88
CA SER A 486 -7.13 31.46 3.47
C SER A 486 -6.99 30.23 4.37
N ALA A 487 -6.12 29.29 3.98
CA ALA A 487 -5.88 28.09 4.74
C ALA A 487 -5.22 28.41 6.09
N LEU A 488 -4.22 29.28 6.08
CA LEU A 488 -3.48 29.71 7.28
C LEU A 488 -4.30 30.62 8.19
N HIS A 489 -5.15 31.50 7.66
CA HIS A 489 -6.02 32.36 8.48
C HIS A 489 -7.04 31.60 9.33
N LYS A 490 -7.44 30.39 8.93
CA LYS A 490 -8.33 29.52 9.73
C LYS A 490 -7.57 28.75 10.83
N ALA A 491 -6.26 28.91 10.93
CA ALA A 491 -5.39 28.22 11.89
C ALA A 491 -5.05 29.06 13.13
N GLU A 492 -5.20 30.38 13.03
CA GLU A 492 -5.09 31.38 14.11
C GLU A 492 -6.43 31.57 14.80
#